data_AF-A0A7J3WVH1-F1
#
_entry.id   AF-A0A7J3WVH1-F1
#
_cell.length_a   1.000
_cell.length_b   1.000
_cell.length_c   1.000
_cell.angle_alpha   90.00
_cell.angle_beta   90.00
_cell.angle_gamma   90.00
#
_symmetry.space_group_name_H-M   'P 1'
#
loop_
_entity.id
_entity.type
_entity.pdbx_description
1 polymer ?
#
loop_
_entity_poly.entity_id
_entity_poly.type
_entity_poly.pdbx_seq_one_letter_code
_entity_poly.pdbx_strand_id
1 'polypeptide(L)'
;MVGVDVGSDIKMLEKMVEDVRREIVDEAIRLIPRFMDIAKSIGLGMYDIDGLTGLAGELVYNKSTSYQKSIKYHGLYKAKGYDARRMKKYNHRAQRYLLILTNAILRKNSELRSPKLKDMRRVLKMVIEARKQMELAGDGAGA
;
A
#
# COMPACT_ATOMS: atom_id res chain seq x y z
N MET A 1 -12.86 22.19 -37.43
CA MET A 1 -11.80 21.67 -36.55
C MET A 1 -12.44 21.43 -35.19
N VAL A 2 -12.81 20.19 -34.87
CA VAL A 2 -13.42 19.86 -33.57
C VAL A 2 -12.27 19.73 -32.58
N GLY A 3 -12.03 20.76 -31.77
CA GLY A 3 -11.05 20.72 -30.71
C GLY A 3 -11.52 19.74 -29.63
N VAL A 4 -10.79 18.65 -29.43
CA VAL A 4 -11.03 17.75 -28.30
C VAL A 4 -10.71 18.51 -27.02
N ASP A 5 -11.68 18.64 -26.11
CA ASP A 5 -11.46 19.26 -24.80
C ASP A 5 -10.78 18.26 -23.85
N VAL A 6 -9.48 18.09 -24.06
CA VAL A 6 -8.60 17.20 -23.28
C VAL A 6 -8.66 17.52 -21.77
N GLY A 7 -8.94 18.77 -21.40
CA GLY A 7 -9.01 19.17 -19.99
C GLY A 7 -10.23 18.58 -19.27
N SER A 8 -11.37 18.55 -19.94
CA SER A 8 -12.59 17.91 -19.41
C SER A 8 -12.44 16.40 -19.28
N ASP A 9 -11.82 15.75 -20.28
CA ASP A 9 -11.58 14.31 -20.30
C ASP A 9 -10.65 13.87 -19.16
N ILE A 10 -9.58 14.63 -18.88
CA ILE A 10 -8.66 14.34 -17.76
C ILE A 10 -9.39 14.41 -16.43
N LYS A 11 -10.20 15.45 -16.19
CA LYS A 11 -10.96 15.59 -14.94
C LYS A 11 -11.98 14.45 -14.76
N MET A 12 -12.61 14.03 -15.85
CA MET A 12 -13.54 12.90 -15.83
C MET A 12 -12.81 11.60 -15.44
N LEU A 13 -11.64 11.36 -16.01
CA LEU A 13 -10.82 10.19 -15.69
C LEU A 13 -10.32 10.23 -14.24
N GLU A 14 -9.87 11.39 -13.74
CA GLU A 14 -9.44 11.57 -12.35
C GLU A 14 -10.57 11.22 -11.37
N LYS A 15 -11.79 11.69 -11.65
CA LYS A 15 -12.97 11.38 -10.84
C LYS A 15 -13.30 9.88 -10.87
N MET A 16 -13.29 9.26 -12.05
CA MET A 16 -13.53 7.81 -12.15
C MET A 16 -12.50 7.00 -11.37
N VAL A 17 -11.23 7.39 -11.40
CA VAL A 17 -10.17 6.73 -10.63
C VAL A 17 -10.39 6.91 -9.13
N GLU A 18 -10.81 8.10 -8.69
CA GLU A 18 -11.14 8.36 -7.29
C GLU A 18 -12.33 7.52 -6.81
N ASP A 19 -13.40 7.45 -7.60
CA ASP A 19 -14.60 6.67 -7.28
C ASP A 19 -14.27 5.17 -7.13
N VAL A 20 -13.49 4.62 -8.07
CA VAL A 20 -13.02 3.22 -7.99
C VAL A 20 -12.15 2.99 -6.74
N ARG A 21 -11.29 3.96 -6.38
CA ARG A 21 -10.47 3.84 -5.16
C ARG A 21 -11.31 3.85 -3.89
N ARG A 22 -12.36 4.68 -3.84
CA ARG A 22 -13.31 4.69 -2.72
C ARG A 22 -14.02 3.35 -2.59
N GLU A 23 -14.50 2.79 -3.70
CA GLU A 23 -15.12 1.46 -3.72
C GLU A 23 -14.18 0.36 -3.20
N ILE A 24 -12.90 0.37 -3.64
CA ILE A 24 -11.88 -0.54 -3.12
C ILE A 24 -11.70 -0.38 -1.61
N VAL A 25 -11.69 0.85 -1.11
CA VAL A 25 -11.52 1.15 0.32
C VAL A 25 -12.72 0.68 1.12
N ASP A 26 -13.94 0.95 0.66
CA ASP A 26 -15.17 0.50 1.31
C ASP A 26 -15.23 -1.04 1.39
N GLU A 27 -14.86 -1.70 0.30
CA GLU A 27 -14.81 -3.16 0.26
C GLU A 27 -13.70 -3.72 1.16
N ALA A 28 -12.55 -3.05 1.24
CA ALA A 28 -11.47 -3.42 2.17
C ALA A 28 -11.89 -3.26 3.63
N ILE A 29 -12.60 -2.17 3.98
CA ILE A 29 -13.17 -1.96 5.31
C ILE A 29 -14.15 -3.09 5.67
N ARG A 30 -14.96 -3.53 4.70
CA ARG A 30 -15.94 -4.60 4.88
C ARG A 30 -15.30 -5.98 5.03
N LEU A 31 -14.27 -6.28 4.24
CA LEU A 31 -13.72 -7.63 4.10
C LEU A 31 -12.50 -7.91 4.98
N ILE A 32 -11.70 -6.89 5.30
CA ILE A 32 -10.45 -7.07 6.04
C ILE A 32 -10.69 -6.68 7.50
N PRO A 33 -10.66 -7.65 8.44
CA PRO A 33 -10.84 -7.35 9.85
C PRO A 33 -9.82 -6.31 10.32
N ARG A 34 -10.31 -5.33 11.09
CA ARG A 34 -9.48 -4.28 11.69
C ARG A 34 -8.70 -3.44 10.68
N PHE A 35 -9.16 -3.38 9.43
CA PHE A 35 -8.51 -2.61 8.37
C PHE A 35 -8.22 -1.17 8.79
N MET A 36 -9.22 -0.48 9.34
CA MET A 36 -9.07 0.90 9.79
C MET A 36 -8.18 1.05 11.03
N ASP A 37 -8.08 0.04 11.89
CA ASP A 37 -7.15 0.07 13.02
C ASP A 37 -5.71 -0.03 12.52
N ILE A 38 -5.45 -0.92 11.55
CA ILE A 38 -4.15 -1.02 10.88
C ILE A 38 -3.83 0.30 10.20
N ALA A 39 -4.76 0.88 9.44
CA ALA A 39 -4.60 2.16 8.78
C ALA A 39 -4.23 3.28 9.76
N LYS A 40 -4.98 3.42 10.85
CA LYS A 40 -4.71 4.41 11.90
C LYS A 40 -3.33 4.22 12.54
N SER A 41 -2.94 2.98 12.82
CA SER A 41 -1.63 2.67 13.43
C SER A 41 -0.44 3.07 12.55
N ILE A 42 -0.63 3.16 11.23
CA ILE A 42 0.39 3.62 10.29
C ILE A 42 0.19 5.07 9.85
N GLY A 43 -0.71 5.81 10.52
CA GLY A 43 -0.94 7.24 10.33
C GLY A 43 -1.92 7.59 9.21
N LEU A 44 -2.73 6.66 8.72
CA LEU A 44 -3.78 6.93 7.74
C LEU A 44 -5.15 7.13 8.40
N GLY A 45 -5.86 8.15 7.97
CA GLY A 45 -7.25 8.44 8.31
C GLY A 45 -8.21 8.06 7.18
N MET A 46 -9.51 8.20 7.43
CA MET A 46 -10.57 7.80 6.47
C MET A 46 -10.52 8.55 5.13
N TYR A 47 -9.95 9.75 5.11
CA TYR A 47 -9.86 10.59 3.91
C TYR A 47 -8.57 10.36 3.10
N ASP A 48 -7.64 9.54 3.59
CA ASP A 48 -6.38 9.24 2.89
C ASP A 48 -6.58 8.14 1.85
N ILE A 49 -7.51 8.35 0.90
CA ILE A 49 -7.99 7.33 -0.04
C ILE A 49 -6.85 6.62 -0.77
N ASP A 50 -5.86 7.36 -1.29
CA ASP A 50 -4.68 6.77 -1.95
C ASP A 50 -3.90 5.83 -1.02
N GLY A 51 -3.69 6.25 0.23
CA GLY A 51 -3.01 5.44 1.24
C GLY A 51 -3.81 4.21 1.59
N LEU A 52 -5.12 4.34 1.77
CA LEU A 52 -6.02 3.24 2.08
C LEU A 52 -6.10 2.23 0.93
N THR A 53 -6.17 2.68 -0.34
CA THR A 53 -6.09 1.79 -1.50
C THR A 53 -4.76 1.05 -1.55
N GLY A 54 -3.65 1.75 -1.28
CA GLY A 54 -2.32 1.15 -1.18
C GLY A 54 -2.26 0.07 -0.09
N LEU A 55 -2.81 0.36 1.09
CA LEU A 55 -2.88 -0.59 2.21
C LEU A 55 -3.76 -1.80 1.87
N ALA A 56 -4.94 -1.59 1.29
CA ALA A 56 -5.85 -2.67 0.89
C ALA A 56 -5.15 -3.66 -0.04
N GLY A 57 -4.50 -3.16 -1.09
CA GLY A 57 -3.74 -4.02 -1.99
C GLY A 57 -2.56 -4.71 -1.32
N GLU A 58 -1.83 -4.03 -0.43
CA GLU A 58 -0.74 -4.63 0.34
C GLU A 58 -1.23 -5.82 1.18
N LEU A 59 -2.36 -5.67 1.89
CA LEU A 59 -2.94 -6.72 2.73
C LEU A 59 -3.53 -7.89 1.91
N VAL A 60 -3.99 -7.62 0.70
CA VAL A 60 -4.45 -8.66 -0.24
C VAL A 60 -3.27 -9.48 -0.77
N TYR A 61 -2.22 -8.83 -1.25
CA TYR A 61 -1.13 -9.53 -1.93
C TYR A 61 -0.04 -10.06 -1.00
N ASN A 62 0.26 -9.38 0.11
CA ASN A 62 1.30 -9.81 1.05
C ASN A 62 0.68 -10.53 2.26
N LYS A 63 0.51 -11.84 2.16
CA LYS A 63 0.00 -12.66 3.28
C LYS A 63 1.03 -12.96 4.36
N SER A 64 2.30 -12.62 4.16
CA SER A 64 3.36 -12.96 5.12
C SER A 64 3.40 -12.00 6.31
N THR A 65 3.51 -12.55 7.51
CA THR A 65 3.81 -11.82 8.76
C THR A 65 5.31 -11.65 9.01
N SER A 66 6.15 -12.28 8.18
CA SER A 66 7.61 -12.20 8.29
C SER A 66 8.16 -11.08 7.41
N TYR A 67 8.77 -10.08 8.04
CA TYR A 67 9.42 -8.96 7.35
C TYR A 67 10.39 -9.43 6.27
N GLN A 68 11.24 -10.42 6.55
CA GLN A 68 12.23 -10.91 5.58
C GLN A 68 11.58 -11.57 4.36
N LYS A 69 10.50 -12.35 4.57
CA LYS A 69 9.73 -12.94 3.46
C LYS A 69 9.03 -11.86 2.63
N SER A 70 8.45 -10.85 3.28
CA SER A 70 7.81 -9.74 2.58
C SER A 70 8.81 -8.88 1.80
N ILE A 71 10.02 -8.63 2.33
CA ILE A 71 11.09 -7.98 1.57
C ILE A 71 11.39 -8.76 0.28
N LYS A 72 11.39 -10.11 0.37
CA LYS A 72 11.53 -10.96 -0.81
C LYS A 72 10.41 -10.79 -1.80
N TYR A 73 9.19 -10.87 -1.28
CA TYR A 73 7.98 -10.81 -2.06
C TYR A 73 7.84 -9.50 -2.85
N HIS A 74 8.31 -8.40 -2.27
CA HIS A 74 8.31 -7.06 -2.88
C HIS A 74 9.55 -6.74 -3.72
N GLY A 75 10.53 -7.65 -3.79
CA GLY A 75 11.77 -7.41 -4.51
C GLY A 75 12.60 -6.27 -3.92
N LEU A 76 12.46 -5.99 -2.62
CA LEU A 76 13.09 -4.84 -1.97
C LEU A 76 14.55 -5.09 -1.59
N TYR A 77 15.35 -5.67 -2.48
CA TYR A 77 16.77 -5.95 -2.26
C TYR A 77 17.67 -4.98 -3.01
N LYS A 78 18.87 -4.77 -2.47
CA LYS A 78 19.98 -4.25 -3.27
C LYS A 78 20.60 -5.44 -4.00
N ALA A 79 20.09 -5.81 -5.16
CA ALA A 79 20.74 -6.85 -5.95
C ALA A 79 21.99 -6.26 -6.63
N LYS A 80 23.14 -6.95 -6.53
CA LYS A 80 24.35 -6.66 -7.30
C LYS A 80 24.58 -7.81 -8.29
N GLY A 81 24.93 -7.51 -9.54
CA GLY A 81 25.40 -8.50 -10.52
C GLY A 81 24.36 -9.52 -11.01
N TYR A 82 24.84 -10.72 -11.36
CA TYR A 82 24.08 -11.81 -11.99
C TYR A 82 22.87 -12.30 -11.15
N ASP A 83 22.96 -12.17 -9.82
CA ASP A 83 21.88 -12.50 -8.88
C ASP A 83 20.65 -11.60 -9.00
N ALA A 84 20.78 -10.40 -9.58
CA ALA A 84 19.65 -9.52 -9.83
C ALA A 84 18.62 -10.14 -10.79
N ARG A 85 19.06 -10.97 -11.75
CA ARG A 85 18.15 -11.63 -12.71
C ARG A 85 17.38 -12.80 -12.07
N ARG A 86 18.00 -13.53 -11.12
CA ARG A 86 17.34 -14.63 -10.38
C ARG A 86 16.46 -14.13 -9.22
N MET A 87 16.82 -13.00 -8.59
CA MET A 87 16.03 -12.36 -7.53
C MET A 87 14.77 -11.63 -8.05
N LYS A 88 14.61 -11.46 -9.37
CA LYS A 88 13.50 -10.74 -10.01
C LYS A 88 12.12 -11.42 -9.89
N LYS A 89 12.00 -12.60 -9.28
CA LYS A 89 10.69 -13.17 -8.93
C LYS A 89 10.13 -12.46 -7.70
N TYR A 90 9.57 -11.27 -7.92
CA TYR A 90 8.79 -10.52 -6.94
C TYR A 90 7.38 -10.28 -7.48
N ASN A 91 6.43 -10.02 -6.60
CA ASN A 91 5.07 -9.68 -7.02
C ASN A 91 5.01 -8.20 -7.37
N HIS A 92 4.94 -7.90 -8.67
CA HIS A 92 4.81 -6.54 -9.19
C HIS A 92 3.57 -5.81 -8.66
N ARG A 93 2.46 -6.52 -8.44
CA ARG A 93 1.23 -5.93 -7.88
C ARG A 93 1.46 -5.52 -6.43
N ALA A 94 2.03 -6.40 -5.62
CA ALA A 94 2.36 -6.09 -4.22
C ALA A 94 3.29 -4.88 -4.12
N GLN A 95 4.35 -4.85 -4.93
CA GLN A 95 5.26 -3.71 -4.99
C GLN A 95 4.57 -2.41 -5.40
N ARG A 96 3.65 -2.46 -6.37
CA ARG A 96 2.87 -1.29 -6.80
C ARG A 96 2.00 -0.75 -5.67
N TYR A 97 1.30 -1.61 -4.94
CA TYR A 97 0.46 -1.18 -3.81
C TYR A 97 1.28 -0.63 -2.65
N LEU A 98 2.42 -1.27 -2.33
CA LEU A 98 3.37 -0.73 -1.36
C LEU A 98 3.92 0.64 -1.78
N LEU A 99 4.16 0.85 -3.07
CA LEU A 99 4.63 2.14 -3.61
C LEU A 99 3.55 3.22 -3.47
N ILE A 100 2.29 2.91 -3.79
CA ILE A 100 1.15 3.82 -3.60
C ILE A 100 1.04 4.21 -2.13
N LEU A 101 1.06 3.23 -1.23
CA LEU A 101 1.02 3.44 0.21
C LEU A 101 2.18 4.32 0.69
N THR A 102 3.40 4.03 0.21
CA THR A 102 4.61 4.79 0.58
C THR A 102 4.51 6.24 0.11
N ASN A 103 4.04 6.48 -1.12
CA ASN A 103 3.81 7.83 -1.64
C ASN A 103 2.81 8.60 -0.79
N ALA A 104 1.68 7.99 -0.44
CA ALA A 104 0.65 8.64 0.37
C ALA A 104 1.19 9.05 1.75
N ILE A 105 1.91 8.15 2.44
CA ILE A 105 2.53 8.44 3.74
C ILE A 105 3.57 9.54 3.64
N LEU A 106 4.44 9.52 2.62
CA LEU A 106 5.44 10.57 2.42
C LEU A 106 4.80 11.94 2.16
N ARG A 107 3.78 11.99 1.28
CA ARG A 107 3.03 13.23 1.01
C ARG A 107 2.36 13.77 2.25
N LYS A 108 1.73 12.90 3.05
CA LYS A 108 1.11 13.29 4.32
C LYS A 108 2.11 13.87 5.31
N ASN A 109 3.34 13.36 5.30
CA ASN A 109 4.46 13.88 6.10
C ASN A 109 5.17 15.09 5.45
N SER A 110 4.59 15.71 4.41
CA SER A 110 5.19 16.82 3.65
C SER A 110 6.54 16.48 2.98
N GLU A 111 6.86 15.20 2.80
CA GLU A 111 8.03 14.74 2.06
C GLU A 111 7.70 14.64 0.56
N LEU A 112 7.82 15.75 -0.19
CA LEU A 112 7.47 15.84 -1.62
C LEU A 112 8.49 15.18 -2.59
N ARG A 113 9.26 14.21 -2.11
CA ARG A 113 10.28 13.50 -2.89
C ARG A 113 9.78 12.13 -3.36
N SER A 114 10.38 11.61 -4.43
CA SER A 114 10.11 10.24 -4.87
C SER A 114 10.49 9.21 -3.78
N PRO A 115 9.66 8.17 -3.56
CA PRO A 115 9.97 7.09 -2.63
C PRO A 115 11.27 6.38 -3.01
N LYS A 116 12.11 6.15 -2.00
CA LYS A 116 13.32 5.33 -2.13
C LYS A 116 13.04 3.94 -1.59
N LEU A 117 13.91 2.99 -1.94
CA LEU A 117 13.86 1.62 -1.40
C LEU A 117 13.80 1.60 0.13
N LYS A 118 14.52 2.51 0.81
CA LYS A 118 14.50 2.64 2.27
C LYS A 118 13.11 3.02 2.80
N ASP A 119 12.38 3.86 2.10
CA ASP A 119 11.04 4.29 2.50
C ASP A 119 10.03 3.15 2.35
N MET A 120 10.07 2.43 1.23
CA MET A 120 9.22 1.25 1.03
C MET A 120 9.48 0.17 2.08
N ARG A 121 10.76 -0.04 2.46
CA ARG A 121 11.13 -0.95 3.55
C ARG A 121 10.58 -0.48 4.91
N ARG A 122 10.67 0.82 5.19
CA ARG A 122 10.13 1.43 6.42
C ARG A 122 8.63 1.21 6.51
N VAL A 123 7.90 1.55 5.45
CA VAL A 123 6.44 1.40 5.38
C VAL A 123 6.02 -0.06 5.47
N LEU A 124 6.70 -0.97 4.76
CA LEU A 124 6.44 -2.40 4.86
C LEU A 124 6.62 -2.93 6.28
N LYS A 125 7.67 -2.47 6.99
CA LYS A 125 7.87 -2.81 8.39
C LYS A 125 6.70 -2.32 9.25
N MET A 126 6.26 -1.07 9.07
CA MET A 126 5.10 -0.51 9.80
C MET A 126 3.84 -1.35 9.57
N VAL A 127 3.52 -1.73 8.32
CA VAL A 127 2.36 -2.56 8.00
C VAL A 127 2.43 -3.92 8.69
N ILE A 128 3.59 -4.58 8.67
CA ILE A 128 3.77 -5.90 9.28
C ILE A 128 3.64 -5.84 10.80
N GLU A 129 4.24 -4.83 11.44
CA GLU A 129 4.12 -4.67 12.89
C GLU A 129 2.69 -4.30 13.30
N ALA A 130 2.02 -3.42 12.55
CA ALA A 130 0.61 -3.09 12.76
C ALA A 130 -0.28 -4.34 12.68
N ARG A 131 -0.09 -5.17 11.66
CA ARG A 131 -0.82 -6.44 11.55
C ARG A 131 -0.60 -7.37 12.73
N LYS A 132 0.66 -7.57 13.15
CA LYS A 132 0.97 -8.42 14.30
C LYS A 132 0.29 -7.92 15.57
N GLN A 133 0.31 -6.61 15.81
CA GLN A 133 -0.38 -6.01 16.94
C GLN A 133 -1.89 -6.30 16.89
N MET A 134 -2.48 -6.23 15.69
CA MET A 134 -3.91 -6.51 15.52
C MET A 134 -4.26 -8.02 15.61
N GLU A 135 -3.37 -8.91 15.20
CA GLU A 135 -3.52 -10.36 15.38
C GLU A 135 -3.45 -10.72 16.87
N LEU A 136 -2.44 -10.22 17.59
CA LEU A 136 -2.25 -10.45 19.03
C LEU A 136 -3.41 -9.91 19.89
N ALA A 137 -3.96 -8.74 19.54
CA ALA A 137 -5.10 -8.18 20.26
C ALA A 137 -6.44 -8.89 19.91
N GLY A 138 -6.48 -9.76 18.90
CA GLY A 138 -7.62 -10.61 18.58
C GLY A 138 -7.67 -11.89 19.43
N ASP A 139 -6.50 -12.47 19.74
CA ASP A 139 -6.39 -13.71 20.52
C ASP A 139 -6.65 -13.50 22.03
N GLY A 140 -6.61 -12.26 22.52
CA GLY A 140 -6.87 -11.91 23.92
C GLY A 140 -8.35 -11.68 24.26
N ALA A 141 -9.26 -11.71 23.28
CA ALA A 141 -10.69 -11.46 23.49
C ALA A 141 -11.53 -12.74 23.73
N GLY A 142 -10.86 -13.87 23.95
CA GLY A 142 -11.48 -15.16 24.26
C GLY A 142 -10.67 -15.94 25.30
N ALA A 143 -10.72 -15.50 26.55
CA ALA A 143 -10.36 -16.29 27.72
C ALA A 143 -11.24 -15.86 28.90
#